data_AF-A0A221KGD8-F1
#
_entry.id   AF-A0A221KGD8-F1
#
_cell.length_a   1.000
_cell.length_b   1.000
_cell.length_c   1.000
_cell.angle_alpha   90.00
_cell.angle_beta   90.00
_cell.angle_gamma   90.00
#
_symmetry.space_group_name_H-M   'P 1'
#
loop_
_entity.id
_entity.type
_entity.pdbx_description
1 polymer ?
#
loop_
_entity_poly.entity_id
_entity_poly.type
_entity_poly.pdbx_seq_one_letter_code
_entity_poly.pdbx_strand_id
1 'polypeptide(L)'
;MSTIGGWIGSAARVVSKVVRGVHQLLSDAPVTDEYRQVIRVMDAPVSQPATSVRLDVDFMNAAMRQTQQRADEALRQVEEHRQQQIEMQRRLVLRSQVMELALQASAFDRFANNIQLHAANLNIHLQNIRNISGLVEDVNALRFGLKRTMGVVNHLANIVNHAGIGRVEKLAGIDVEREQGAISIRAAHSAFEHTRGLLGGEIGAMIELAEQHLRDVRKVQMDACGQGEFGRQIRDMLETRIVPQLTRTREMGLFLHNDVVCNFPLLPDQDNRPTRF
;
A
#
# COMPACT_ATOMS: atom_id res chain seq x y z
N MET A 1 22.03 6.01 -27.32
CA MET A 1 22.41 6.45 -25.96
C MET A 1 21.21 7.15 -25.34
N SER A 2 20.71 6.64 -24.20
CA SER A 2 19.61 7.28 -23.46
C SER A 2 20.13 8.56 -22.80
N THR A 3 19.58 9.72 -23.16
CA THR A 3 19.88 10.98 -22.48
C THR A 3 19.18 10.99 -21.11
N ILE A 4 19.74 11.70 -20.12
CA ILE A 4 19.11 11.87 -18.80
C ILE A 4 17.68 12.41 -18.94
N GLY A 5 17.45 13.34 -19.87
CA GLY A 5 16.10 13.84 -20.20
C GLY A 5 15.15 12.76 -20.72
N GLY A 6 15.63 11.82 -21.55
CA GLY A 6 14.86 10.67 -22.02
C GLY A 6 14.48 9.70 -20.88
N TRP A 7 15.42 9.42 -19.96
CA TRP A 7 15.15 8.63 -18.76
C TRP A 7 14.12 9.30 -17.87
N ILE A 8 14.29 10.60 -17.58
CA ILE A 8 13.35 11.40 -16.77
C ILE A 8 11.93 11.33 -17.33
N GLY A 9 11.76 11.47 -18.65
CA GLY A 9 10.45 11.43 -19.31
C GLY A 9 9.82 10.03 -19.30
N SER A 10 10.62 8.97 -19.31
CA SER A 10 10.13 7.60 -19.15
C SER A 10 9.73 7.32 -17.70
N ALA A 11 10.60 7.63 -16.74
CA ALA A 11 10.34 7.50 -15.31
C ALA A 11 9.11 8.32 -14.87
N ALA A 12 8.90 9.51 -15.46
CA ALA A 12 7.70 10.34 -15.28
C ALA A 12 6.40 9.58 -15.45
N ARG A 13 6.33 8.81 -16.55
CA ARG A 13 5.11 8.11 -16.95
C ARG A 13 4.85 6.97 -15.98
N VAL A 14 5.88 6.21 -15.62
CA VAL A 14 5.77 5.10 -14.68
C VAL A 14 5.40 5.60 -13.29
N VAL A 15 6.10 6.62 -12.75
CA VAL A 15 5.76 7.22 -11.44
C VAL A 15 4.32 7.74 -11.42
N SER A 16 3.88 8.45 -12.46
CA SER A 16 2.51 8.96 -12.52
C SER A 16 1.47 7.84 -12.54
N LYS A 17 1.76 6.75 -13.25
CA LYS A 17 0.92 5.56 -13.31
C LYS A 17 0.84 4.86 -11.95
N VAL A 18 1.98 4.69 -11.28
CA VAL A 18 2.08 4.10 -9.93
C VAL A 18 1.32 4.95 -8.91
N VAL A 19 1.56 6.26 -8.85
CA VAL A 19 0.86 7.16 -7.92
C VAL A 19 -0.65 7.12 -8.13
N ARG A 20 -1.11 7.10 -9.40
CA ARG A 20 -2.54 7.00 -9.71
C ARG A 20 -3.13 5.66 -9.30
N GLY A 21 -2.44 4.56 -9.61
CA GLY A 21 -2.92 3.22 -9.25
C GLY A 21 -2.95 3.02 -7.73
N VAL A 22 -1.97 3.56 -6.99
CA VAL A 22 -1.99 3.61 -5.52
C VAL A 22 -3.19 4.43 -5.03
N HIS A 23 -3.46 5.60 -5.62
CA HIS A 23 -4.63 6.38 -5.21
C HIS A 23 -5.96 5.64 -5.45
N GLN A 24 -6.09 4.93 -6.58
CA GLN A 24 -7.26 4.10 -6.88
C GLN A 24 -7.39 2.89 -5.95
N LEU A 25 -6.27 2.30 -5.53
CA LEU A 25 -6.26 1.22 -4.56
C LEU A 25 -6.79 1.69 -3.19
N LEU A 26 -6.50 2.93 -2.82
CA LEU A 26 -6.77 3.50 -1.49
C LEU A 26 -8.02 4.37 -1.43
N SER A 27 -8.75 4.52 -2.54
CA SER A 27 -9.97 5.33 -2.59
C SER A 27 -11.19 4.63 -2.01
N ASP A 28 -11.14 3.30 -1.86
CA ASP A 28 -12.22 2.53 -1.25
C ASP A 28 -12.18 2.64 0.29
N ALA A 29 -13.31 2.36 0.94
CA ALA A 29 -13.38 2.35 2.39
C ALA A 29 -12.39 1.31 2.98
N PRO A 30 -11.76 1.60 4.15
CA PRO A 30 -10.85 0.66 4.80
C PRO A 30 -11.50 -0.71 4.98
N VAL A 31 -10.77 -1.79 4.70
CA VAL A 31 -11.27 -3.17 4.87
C VAL A 31 -11.70 -3.40 6.33
N THR A 32 -11.02 -2.74 7.27
CA THR A 32 -11.36 -2.76 8.69
C THR A 32 -12.77 -2.23 9.00
N ASP A 33 -13.26 -1.25 8.25
CA ASP A 33 -14.60 -0.68 8.46
C ASP A 33 -15.70 -1.65 7.98
N GLU A 34 -15.46 -2.41 6.92
CA GLU A 34 -16.40 -3.46 6.51
C GLU A 34 -16.49 -4.58 7.55
N TYR A 35 -15.36 -5.00 8.13
CA TYR A 35 -15.37 -5.96 9.23
C TYR A 35 -16.11 -5.45 10.47
N ARG A 36 -16.01 -4.15 10.79
CA ARG A 36 -16.81 -3.56 11.88
C ARG A 36 -18.30 -3.68 11.62
N GLN A 37 -18.74 -3.58 10.37
CA GLN A 37 -20.16 -3.76 10.03
C GLN A 37 -20.60 -5.22 10.22
N VAL A 38 -19.75 -6.20 9.86
CA VAL A 38 -20.02 -7.62 10.15
C VAL A 38 -20.15 -7.86 11.66
N ILE A 39 -19.22 -7.33 12.45
CA ILE A 39 -19.24 -7.47 13.92
C ILE A 39 -20.50 -6.86 14.53
N ARG A 40 -20.97 -5.70 14.05
CA ARG A 40 -22.22 -5.08 14.54
C ARG A 40 -23.44 -5.98 14.32
N VAL A 41 -23.50 -6.70 13.20
CA VAL A 41 -24.57 -7.66 12.93
C VAL A 41 -24.48 -8.87 13.86
N MET A 42 -23.27 -9.31 14.20
CA MET A 42 -23.04 -10.38 15.18
C MET A 42 -23.42 -9.99 16.61
N ASP A 43 -23.40 -8.69 16.91
CA ASP A 43 -23.70 -8.13 18.24
C ASP A 43 -25.18 -7.79 18.44
N ALA A 44 -25.99 -7.90 17.38
CA ALA A 44 -27.42 -7.66 17.48
C ALA A 44 -28.06 -8.67 18.46
N PRO A 45 -28.87 -8.20 19.42
CA PRO A 45 -29.49 -9.07 20.41
C PRO A 45 -30.36 -10.11 19.72
N VAL A 46 -30.12 -11.38 20.03
CA VAL A 46 -31.00 -12.48 19.62
C VAL A 46 -32.28 -12.31 20.43
N SER A 47 -33.41 -12.04 19.76
CA SER A 47 -34.71 -11.96 20.40
C SER A 47 -34.96 -13.24 21.20
N GLN A 48 -34.81 -13.16 22.52
CA GLN A 48 -35.20 -14.25 23.41
C GLN A 48 -36.73 -14.32 23.40
N PRO A 49 -37.35 -15.49 23.21
CA PRO A 49 -38.77 -15.63 23.47
C PRO A 49 -39.02 -15.33 24.96
N ALA A 50 -39.91 -14.39 25.25
CA ALA A 50 -40.29 -14.04 26.61
C ALA A 50 -40.90 -15.27 27.30
N THR A 51 -40.17 -15.85 28.25
CA THR A 51 -40.66 -16.97 29.06
C THR A 51 -41.74 -16.45 30.00
N SER A 52 -43.02 -16.59 29.63
CA SER A 52 -44.13 -16.35 30.55
C SER A 52 -44.27 -17.55 31.49
N VAL A 53 -43.74 -17.44 32.70
CA VAL A 53 -43.96 -18.43 33.76
C VAL A 53 -45.39 -18.28 34.27
N ARG A 54 -46.27 -19.24 33.96
CA ARG A 54 -47.57 -19.41 34.63
C ARG A 54 -47.44 -20.53 35.65
N LEU A 55 -47.53 -20.17 36.93
CA LEU A 55 -47.68 -21.11 38.04
C LEU A 55 -49.17 -21.30 38.28
N ASP A 56 -49.66 -22.53 38.13
CA ASP A 56 -50.99 -22.93 38.59
C ASP A 56 -50.83 -24.06 39.61
N VAL A 57 -51.57 -23.96 40.71
CA VAL A 57 -51.42 -24.78 41.92
C VAL A 57 -52.75 -25.44 42.21
N ASP A 58 -52.79 -26.76 42.20
CA ASP A 58 -53.81 -27.52 42.93
C ASP A 58 -53.29 -28.89 43.38
N PHE A 59 -53.75 -29.32 44.57
CA PHE A 59 -53.02 -30.16 45.51
C PHE A 59 -53.68 -31.56 45.72
N MET A 60 -52.83 -32.59 45.74
CA MET A 60 -52.87 -33.74 46.66
C MET A 60 -53.42 -35.15 46.33
N ASN A 61 -53.74 -35.49 45.09
CA ASN A 61 -53.53 -36.87 44.59
C ASN A 61 -52.77 -36.90 43.24
N ALA A 62 -52.48 -35.70 42.73
CA ALA A 62 -51.65 -35.43 41.58
C ALA A 62 -50.16 -35.39 41.94
N ALA A 63 -49.75 -35.37 43.21
CA ALA A 63 -48.38 -35.03 43.62
C ALA A 63 -47.29 -35.87 42.93
N MET A 64 -47.49 -37.18 42.73
CA MET A 64 -46.53 -38.06 42.06
C MET A 64 -46.56 -37.93 40.52
N ARG A 65 -47.73 -37.73 39.91
CA ARG A 65 -47.86 -37.44 38.46
C ARG A 65 -47.42 -36.02 38.11
N GLN A 66 -47.63 -35.08 39.02
CA GLN A 66 -47.24 -33.67 38.95
C GLN A 66 -45.74 -33.51 39.19
N THR A 67 -45.12 -34.30 40.06
CA THR A 67 -43.65 -34.37 40.14
C THR A 67 -43.06 -35.03 38.90
N GLN A 68 -43.65 -36.10 38.37
CA GLN A 68 -43.21 -36.70 37.11
C GLN A 68 -43.33 -35.71 35.94
N GLN A 69 -44.46 -35.02 35.80
CA GLN A 69 -44.67 -33.98 34.78
C GLN A 69 -43.70 -32.81 34.95
N ARG A 70 -43.46 -32.34 36.18
CA ARG A 70 -42.46 -31.29 36.45
C ARG A 70 -41.03 -31.76 36.17
N ALA A 71 -40.71 -33.04 36.40
CA ALA A 71 -39.42 -33.61 36.08
C ALA A 71 -39.23 -33.71 34.56
N ASP A 72 -40.25 -34.13 33.82
CA ASP A 72 -40.22 -34.20 32.35
C ASP A 72 -40.15 -32.78 31.72
N GLU A 73 -40.86 -31.81 32.30
CA GLU A 73 -40.79 -30.39 31.91
C GLU A 73 -39.41 -29.79 32.21
N ALA A 74 -38.84 -30.08 33.37
CA ALA A 74 -37.49 -29.66 33.74
C ALA A 74 -36.43 -30.31 32.84
N LEU A 75 -36.56 -31.59 32.48
CA LEU A 75 -35.67 -32.26 31.52
C LEU A 75 -35.76 -31.64 30.14
N ARG A 76 -36.96 -31.26 29.68
CA ARG A 76 -37.14 -30.52 28.43
C ARG A 76 -36.47 -29.15 28.47
N GLN A 77 -36.68 -28.38 29.54
CA GLN A 77 -36.03 -27.08 29.72
C GLN A 77 -34.51 -27.19 29.78
N VAL A 78 -33.97 -28.23 30.45
CA VAL A 78 -32.54 -28.50 30.50
C VAL A 78 -31.99 -28.81 29.10
N GLU A 79 -32.70 -29.61 28.31
CA GLU A 79 -32.27 -29.93 26.95
C GLU A 79 -32.36 -28.72 26.00
N GLU A 80 -33.40 -27.89 26.14
CA GLU A 80 -33.52 -26.62 25.42
C GLU A 80 -32.38 -25.66 25.78
N HIS A 81 -32.08 -25.51 27.07
CA HIS A 81 -30.96 -24.69 27.53
C HIS A 81 -29.61 -25.23 27.06
N ARG A 82 -29.43 -26.56 27.06
CA ARG A 82 -28.21 -27.20 26.52
C ARG A 82 -28.03 -26.88 25.04
N GLN A 83 -29.11 -26.96 24.26
CA GLN A 83 -29.07 -26.66 22.83
C GLN A 83 -28.80 -25.16 22.58
N GLN A 84 -29.42 -24.27 23.34
CA GLN A 84 -29.15 -22.83 23.31
C GLN A 84 -27.68 -22.52 23.66
N GLN A 85 -27.11 -23.18 24.66
CA GLN A 85 -25.70 -23.02 25.03
C GLN A 85 -24.76 -23.46 23.90
N ILE A 86 -25.05 -24.59 23.24
CA ILE A 86 -24.26 -25.06 22.09
C ILE A 86 -24.31 -24.06 20.94
N GLU A 87 -25.49 -23.51 20.63
CA GLU A 87 -25.62 -22.48 19.60
C GLU A 87 -24.87 -21.19 19.98
N MET A 88 -24.99 -20.74 21.24
CA MET A 88 -24.29 -19.57 21.74
C MET A 88 -22.76 -19.76 21.64
N GLN A 89 -22.25 -20.93 22.03
CA GLN A 89 -20.83 -21.25 21.93
C GLN A 89 -20.35 -21.21 20.47
N ARG A 90 -21.12 -21.78 19.53
CA ARG A 90 -20.79 -21.74 18.08
C ARG A 90 -20.75 -20.31 17.54
N ARG A 91 -21.68 -19.45 17.96
CA ARG A 91 -21.71 -18.04 17.58
C ARG A 91 -20.51 -17.27 18.15
N LEU A 92 -20.12 -17.55 19.40
CA LEU A 92 -18.94 -16.92 20.03
C LEU A 92 -17.64 -17.30 19.32
N VAL A 93 -17.49 -18.57 18.91
CA VAL A 93 -16.33 -19.01 18.13
C VAL A 93 -16.27 -18.27 16.79
N LEU A 94 -17.39 -18.23 16.05
CA LEU A 94 -17.43 -17.52 14.76
C LEU A 94 -17.14 -16.02 14.93
N ARG A 95 -17.67 -15.41 16.00
CA ARG A 95 -17.38 -14.01 16.35
C ARG A 95 -15.90 -13.79 16.58
N SER A 96 -15.26 -14.64 17.38
CA SER A 96 -13.83 -14.54 17.67
C SER A 96 -13.02 -14.60 16.38
N GLN A 97 -13.37 -15.49 15.45
CA GLN A 97 -12.69 -15.62 14.17
C GLN A 97 -12.86 -14.37 13.29
N VAL A 98 -14.08 -13.79 13.22
CA VAL A 98 -14.31 -12.54 12.48
C VAL A 98 -13.57 -11.36 13.12
N MET A 99 -13.47 -11.30 14.45
CA MET A 99 -12.68 -10.27 15.14
C MET A 99 -11.18 -10.43 14.87
N GLU A 100 -10.67 -11.66 14.80
CA GLU A 100 -9.29 -11.92 14.40
C GLU A 100 -9.02 -11.46 12.97
N LEU A 101 -9.93 -11.75 12.03
CA LEU A 101 -9.85 -11.22 10.67
C LEU A 101 -9.86 -9.68 10.65
N ALA A 102 -10.69 -9.04 11.48
CA ALA A 102 -10.72 -7.58 11.59
C ALA A 102 -9.40 -6.99 12.11
N LEU A 103 -8.74 -7.68 13.06
CA LEU A 103 -7.43 -7.28 13.57
C LEU A 103 -6.35 -7.43 12.50
N GLN A 104 -6.37 -8.54 11.75
CA GLN A 104 -5.48 -8.74 10.60
C GLN A 104 -5.71 -7.67 9.52
N ALA A 105 -6.96 -7.26 9.30
CA ALA A 105 -7.31 -6.21 8.34
C ALA A 105 -6.60 -4.87 8.65
N SER A 106 -6.30 -4.57 9.92
CA SER A 106 -5.58 -3.35 10.30
C SER A 106 -4.14 -3.29 9.77
N ALA A 107 -3.55 -4.44 9.43
CA ALA A 107 -2.26 -4.48 8.76
C ALA A 107 -2.35 -3.96 7.32
N PHE A 108 -3.47 -4.20 6.61
CA PHE A 108 -3.69 -3.63 5.27
C PHE A 108 -3.70 -2.11 5.31
N ASP A 109 -4.36 -1.51 6.30
CA ASP A 109 -4.41 -0.06 6.44
C ASP A 109 -3.01 0.53 6.64
N ARG A 110 -2.09 -0.19 7.30
CA ARG A 110 -0.68 0.24 7.44
C ARG A 110 0.08 0.13 6.13
N PHE A 111 -0.02 -1.00 5.44
CA PHE A 111 0.60 -1.20 4.12
C PHE A 111 0.11 -0.16 3.12
N ALA A 112 -1.20 0.08 3.09
CA ALA A 112 -1.85 1.13 2.31
C ALA A 112 -1.19 2.50 2.51
N ASN A 113 -1.08 2.94 3.77
CA ASN A 113 -0.46 4.22 4.12
C ASN A 113 1.02 4.27 3.73
N ASN A 114 1.78 3.20 3.97
CA ASN A 114 3.20 3.12 3.58
C ASN A 114 3.38 3.22 2.06
N ILE A 115 2.58 2.46 1.30
CA ILE A 115 2.60 2.47 -0.17
C ILE A 115 2.28 3.88 -0.68
N GLN A 116 1.30 4.57 -0.09
CA GLN A 116 0.96 5.95 -0.44
C GLN A 116 2.13 6.90 -0.19
N LEU A 117 2.77 6.80 0.98
CA LEU A 117 3.92 7.61 1.36
C LEU A 117 5.11 7.37 0.43
N HIS A 118 5.44 6.11 0.14
CA HIS A 118 6.54 5.76 -0.74
C HIS A 118 6.28 6.17 -2.19
N ALA A 119 5.04 6.06 -2.68
CA ALA A 119 4.67 6.56 -4.00
C ALA A 119 4.81 8.09 -4.10
N ALA A 120 4.42 8.82 -3.06
CA ALA A 120 4.62 10.27 -2.98
C ALA A 120 6.11 10.64 -2.95
N ASN A 121 6.90 9.94 -2.14
CA ASN A 121 8.35 10.14 -2.06
C ASN A 121 9.05 9.84 -3.40
N LEU A 122 8.61 8.80 -4.12
CA LEU A 122 9.13 8.47 -5.44
C LEU A 122 8.92 9.64 -6.43
N ASN A 123 7.76 10.31 -6.37
CA ASN A 123 7.49 11.49 -7.18
C ASN A 123 8.36 12.69 -6.78
N ILE A 124 8.56 12.92 -5.48
CA ILE A 124 9.46 13.97 -4.97
C ILE A 124 10.90 13.73 -5.44
N HIS A 125 11.40 12.51 -5.31
CA HIS A 125 12.75 12.15 -5.76
C HIS A 125 12.92 12.34 -7.27
N LEU A 126 11.90 11.99 -8.07
CA LEU A 126 11.93 12.27 -9.51
C LEU A 126 11.97 13.76 -9.82
N GLN A 127 11.21 14.57 -9.10
CA GLN A 127 11.22 16.03 -9.25
C GLN A 127 12.58 16.63 -8.86
N ASN A 128 13.22 16.11 -7.80
CA ASN A 128 14.56 16.51 -7.43
C ASN A 128 15.58 16.17 -8.52
N ILE A 129 15.51 14.96 -9.10
CA ILE A 129 16.39 14.57 -10.22
C ILE A 129 16.19 15.51 -11.42
N ARG A 130 14.94 15.86 -11.74
CA ARG A 130 14.63 16.86 -12.80
C ARG A 130 15.27 18.20 -12.52
N ASN A 131 15.06 18.75 -11.32
CA ASN A 131 15.55 20.06 -10.95
C ASN A 131 17.09 20.10 -10.99
N ILE A 132 17.75 19.08 -10.43
CA ILE A 132 19.21 19.00 -10.43
C ILE A 132 19.74 18.86 -11.87
N SER A 133 19.08 18.07 -12.72
CA SER A 133 19.47 17.92 -14.12
C SER A 133 19.37 19.25 -14.88
N GLY A 134 18.29 20.01 -14.70
CA GLY A 134 18.14 21.34 -15.27
C GLY A 134 19.21 22.32 -14.79
N LEU A 135 19.49 22.35 -13.49
CA LEU A 135 20.58 23.18 -12.94
C LEU A 135 21.94 22.81 -13.53
N VAL A 136 22.22 21.53 -13.73
CA VAL A 136 23.48 21.08 -14.37
C VAL A 136 23.54 21.53 -15.83
N GLU A 137 22.43 21.52 -16.56
CA GLU A 137 22.36 22.06 -17.93
C GLU A 137 22.62 23.57 -17.94
N ASP A 138 21.99 24.33 -17.05
CA ASP A 138 22.17 25.78 -16.93
C ASP A 138 23.62 26.15 -16.59
N VAL A 139 24.23 25.47 -15.62
CA VAL A 139 25.65 25.67 -15.26
C VAL A 139 26.57 25.33 -16.44
N ASN A 140 26.26 24.26 -17.19
CA ASN A 140 27.02 23.92 -18.39
C ASN A 140 26.88 24.99 -19.49
N ALA A 141 25.70 25.57 -19.67
CA ALA A 141 25.47 26.66 -20.61
C ALA A 141 26.25 27.93 -20.21
N LEU A 142 26.21 28.30 -18.92
CA LEU A 142 27.01 29.40 -18.37
C LEU A 142 28.51 29.18 -18.59
N ARG A 143 29.00 27.96 -18.33
CA ARG A 143 30.40 27.61 -18.57
C ARG A 143 30.77 27.75 -20.05
N PHE A 144 29.93 27.29 -20.97
CA PHE A 144 30.15 27.45 -22.40
C PHE A 144 30.19 28.94 -22.79
N GLY A 145 29.24 29.73 -22.28
CA GLY A 145 29.21 31.18 -22.46
C GLY A 145 30.48 31.85 -21.97
N LEU A 146 30.95 31.51 -20.76
CA LEU A 146 32.18 32.02 -20.17
C LEU A 146 33.40 31.70 -21.04
N LYS A 147 33.54 30.43 -21.49
CA LYS A 147 34.63 30.02 -22.40
C LYS A 147 34.60 30.83 -23.70
N ARG A 148 33.41 31.10 -24.25
CA ARG A 148 33.27 31.91 -25.47
C ARG A 148 33.65 33.37 -25.24
N THR A 149 33.19 33.99 -24.15
CA THR A 149 33.54 35.38 -23.79
C THR A 149 35.05 35.53 -23.58
N MET A 150 35.68 34.58 -22.87
CA MET A 150 37.13 34.57 -22.68
C MET A 150 37.89 34.39 -23.99
N GLY A 151 37.38 33.59 -24.92
CA GLY A 151 37.93 33.49 -26.28
C GLY A 151 37.93 34.83 -27.01
N VAL A 152 36.85 35.61 -26.88
CA VAL A 152 36.76 36.97 -27.45
C VAL A 152 37.76 37.91 -26.78
N VAL A 153 37.87 37.89 -25.45
CA VAL A 153 38.86 38.70 -24.70
C VAL A 153 40.29 38.37 -25.16
N ASN A 154 40.63 37.08 -25.26
CA ASN A 154 41.93 36.64 -25.75
C ASN A 154 42.18 37.06 -27.21
N HIS A 155 41.14 37.09 -28.06
CA HIS A 155 41.25 37.60 -29.42
C HIS A 155 41.52 39.10 -29.45
N LEU A 156 40.81 39.90 -28.65
CA LEU A 156 41.06 41.35 -28.53
C LEU A 156 42.46 41.65 -27.96
N ALA A 157 42.90 40.91 -26.94
CA ALA A 157 44.26 41.03 -26.40
C ALA A 157 45.33 40.76 -27.48
N ASN A 158 45.09 39.80 -28.39
CA ASN A 158 45.97 39.62 -29.55
C ASN A 158 45.99 40.86 -30.43
N ILE A 159 44.84 41.43 -30.80
CA ILE A 159 44.78 42.61 -31.66
C ILE A 159 45.57 43.78 -31.04
N VAL A 160 45.38 44.05 -29.74
CA VAL A 160 46.09 45.12 -29.02
C VAL A 160 47.60 44.88 -29.00
N ASN A 161 48.02 43.64 -28.73
CA ASN A 161 49.44 43.26 -28.78
C ASN A 161 50.06 43.43 -30.17
N HIS A 162 49.33 43.02 -31.22
CA HIS A 162 49.81 43.14 -32.61
C HIS A 162 49.80 44.60 -33.09
N ALA A 163 48.91 45.44 -32.55
CA ALA A 163 48.86 46.87 -32.82
C ALA A 163 49.96 47.67 -32.09
N GLY A 164 50.74 47.04 -31.19
CA GLY A 164 51.84 47.67 -30.46
C GLY A 164 51.39 48.68 -29.38
N ILE A 165 50.09 48.68 -29.01
CA ILE A 165 49.49 49.66 -28.08
C ILE A 165 49.74 49.29 -26.61
N GLY A 166 50.32 48.11 -26.34
CA GLY A 166 50.74 47.65 -25.02
C GLY A 166 51.01 46.14 -25.01
N ARG A 167 51.68 45.61 -23.97
CA ARG A 167 51.76 44.17 -23.72
C ARG A 167 50.63 43.75 -22.80
N VAL A 168 49.64 43.05 -23.34
CA VAL A 168 48.51 42.45 -22.62
C VAL A 168 48.73 40.94 -22.58
N GLU A 169 48.87 40.37 -21.39
CA GLU A 169 48.98 38.93 -21.22
C GLU A 169 47.64 38.23 -21.51
N LYS A 170 47.69 37.07 -22.16
CA LYS A 170 46.51 36.23 -22.39
C LYS A 170 46.06 35.61 -21.08
N LEU A 171 44.76 35.43 -20.93
CA LEU A 171 44.21 34.58 -19.88
C LEU A 171 44.53 33.12 -20.22
N ALA A 172 45.43 32.50 -19.46
CA ALA A 172 45.82 31.10 -19.56
C ALA A 172 45.09 30.23 -18.52
N GLY A 173 44.92 28.94 -18.82
CA GLY A 173 44.53 27.94 -17.81
C GLY A 173 43.05 27.90 -17.42
N ILE A 174 42.13 28.49 -18.19
CA ILE A 174 40.69 28.38 -17.90
C ILE A 174 40.12 27.13 -18.55
N ASP A 175 40.75 25.99 -18.24
CA ASP A 175 40.07 24.71 -18.37
C ASP A 175 39.30 24.49 -17.09
N VAL A 176 38.12 25.10 -17.00
CA VAL A 176 37.10 24.54 -16.12
C VAL A 176 36.87 23.17 -16.70
N GLU A 177 37.47 22.12 -16.15
CA GLU A 177 37.19 20.74 -16.57
C GLU A 177 35.73 20.42 -16.26
N ARG A 178 35.15 19.41 -16.91
CA ARG A 178 33.87 18.86 -16.44
C ARG A 178 34.17 18.08 -15.17
N GLU A 179 34.40 18.78 -14.08
CA GLU A 179 34.07 18.20 -12.79
C GLU A 179 32.56 18.06 -12.79
N GLN A 180 32.09 16.83 -13.04
CA GLN A 180 30.74 16.48 -12.66
C GLN A 180 30.65 16.82 -11.18
N GLY A 181 29.74 17.73 -10.82
CA GLY A 181 29.17 17.76 -9.48
C GLY A 181 28.43 16.43 -9.24
N ALA A 182 29.19 15.34 -9.16
CA ALA A 182 28.74 13.96 -9.15
C ALA A 182 28.07 13.59 -7.82
N ILE A 183 28.23 14.44 -6.80
CA ILE A 183 27.86 14.14 -5.42
C ILE A 183 26.35 14.35 -5.16
N SER A 184 25.63 15.12 -5.99
CA SER A 184 24.19 15.38 -5.79
C SER A 184 23.25 14.52 -6.66
N ILE A 185 23.55 14.32 -7.95
CA ILE A 185 22.70 13.53 -8.86
C ILE A 185 22.73 12.04 -8.49
N ARG A 186 23.92 11.50 -8.17
CA ARG A 186 24.06 10.10 -7.77
C ARG A 186 23.30 9.79 -6.48
N ALA A 187 23.35 10.69 -5.51
CA ALA A 187 22.59 10.57 -4.26
C ALA A 187 21.08 10.62 -4.52
N ALA A 188 20.61 11.53 -5.39
CA ALA A 188 19.20 11.61 -5.76
C ALA A 188 18.70 10.36 -6.48
N HIS A 189 19.50 9.80 -7.39
CA HIS A 189 19.19 8.52 -8.04
C HIS A 189 19.21 7.34 -7.06
N SER A 190 20.19 7.29 -6.15
CA SER A 190 20.24 6.24 -5.11
C SER A 190 19.00 6.28 -4.20
N ALA A 191 18.58 7.47 -3.76
CA ALA A 191 17.36 7.63 -2.95
C ALA A 191 16.10 7.24 -3.73
N PHE A 192 16.05 7.56 -5.03
CA PHE A 192 14.97 7.15 -5.93
C PHE A 192 14.88 5.62 -6.05
N GLU A 193 16.00 4.96 -6.32
CA GLU A 193 16.09 3.50 -6.46
C GLU A 193 15.77 2.78 -5.15
N HIS A 194 16.26 3.30 -4.02
CA HIS A 194 15.93 2.75 -2.72
C HIS A 194 14.43 2.86 -2.43
N THR A 195 13.81 4.01 -2.71
CA THR A 195 12.36 4.20 -2.55
C THR A 195 11.56 3.30 -3.48
N ARG A 196 12.03 3.10 -4.72
CA ARG A 196 11.45 2.14 -5.67
C ARG A 196 11.48 0.71 -5.11
N GLY A 197 12.61 0.29 -4.55
CA GLY A 197 12.78 -1.01 -3.92
C GLY A 197 11.86 -1.20 -2.71
N LEU A 198 11.80 -0.22 -1.81
CA LEU A 198 10.89 -0.23 -0.66
C LEU A 198 9.43 -0.32 -1.09
N LEU A 199 9.02 0.49 -2.06
CA LEU A 199 7.66 0.46 -2.61
C LEU A 199 7.32 -0.90 -3.22
N GLY A 200 8.24 -1.50 -3.98
CA GLY A 200 8.08 -2.85 -4.53
C GLY A 200 7.91 -3.90 -3.44
N GLY A 201 8.72 -3.83 -2.37
CA GLY A 201 8.63 -4.73 -1.22
C GLY A 201 7.30 -4.61 -0.46
N GLU A 202 6.85 -3.38 -0.17
CA GLU A 202 5.58 -3.13 0.52
C GLU A 202 4.37 -3.59 -0.32
N ILE A 203 4.39 -3.35 -1.63
CA ILE A 203 3.35 -3.86 -2.54
C ILE A 203 3.37 -5.40 -2.55
N GLY A 204 4.55 -6.01 -2.62
CA GLY A 204 4.71 -7.47 -2.57
C GLY A 204 4.12 -8.06 -1.28
N ALA A 205 4.50 -7.52 -0.12
CA ALA A 205 3.98 -7.94 1.17
C ALA A 205 2.45 -7.77 1.28
N MET A 206 1.90 -6.70 0.73
CA MET A 206 0.45 -6.48 0.70
C MET A 206 -0.28 -7.51 -0.18
N ILE A 207 0.30 -7.94 -1.31
CA ILE A 207 -0.26 -9.00 -2.15
C ILE A 207 -0.29 -10.33 -1.38
N GLU A 208 0.82 -10.70 -0.75
CA GLU A 208 0.91 -11.92 0.06
C GLU A 208 -0.10 -11.92 1.20
N LEU A 209 -0.24 -10.77 1.88
CA LEU A 209 -1.23 -10.59 2.94
C LEU A 209 -2.66 -10.71 2.38
N ALA A 210 -2.96 -10.13 1.21
CA ALA A 210 -4.26 -10.26 0.55
C ALA A 210 -4.62 -11.73 0.26
N GLU A 211 -3.65 -12.50 -0.23
CA GLU A 211 -3.85 -13.92 -0.50
C GLU A 211 -4.04 -14.74 0.77
N GLN A 212 -3.25 -14.48 1.80
CA GLN A 212 -3.40 -15.14 3.09
C GLN A 212 -4.76 -14.83 3.71
N HIS A 213 -5.15 -13.56 3.70
CA HIS A 213 -6.41 -13.13 4.28
C HIS A 213 -7.62 -13.67 3.52
N LEU A 214 -7.54 -13.81 2.18
CA LEU A 214 -8.56 -14.51 1.40
C LEU A 214 -8.70 -16.00 1.79
N ARG A 215 -7.59 -16.68 2.12
CA ARG A 215 -7.64 -18.07 2.63
C ARG A 215 -8.30 -18.13 4.00
N ASP A 216 -7.98 -17.18 4.88
CA ASP A 216 -8.54 -17.13 6.22
C ASP A 216 -10.05 -16.80 6.21
N VAL A 217 -10.48 -15.88 5.34
CA VAL A 217 -11.92 -15.61 5.09
C VAL A 217 -12.64 -16.88 4.65
N ARG A 218 -12.08 -17.66 3.72
CA ARG A 218 -12.68 -18.93 3.28
C ARG A 218 -12.80 -19.94 4.41
N LYS A 219 -11.82 -20.00 5.31
CA LYS A 219 -11.89 -20.87 6.49
C LYS A 219 -13.06 -20.48 7.40
N VAL A 220 -13.23 -19.18 7.65
CA VAL A 220 -14.38 -18.67 8.44
C VAL A 220 -15.71 -18.92 7.74
N GLN A 221 -15.77 -18.79 6.40
CA GLN A 221 -16.96 -19.15 5.63
C GLN A 221 -17.32 -20.64 5.77
N MET A 222 -16.32 -21.52 5.78
CA MET A 222 -16.51 -22.95 6.01
C MET A 222 -16.97 -23.25 7.43
N ASP A 223 -16.42 -22.58 8.44
CA ASP A 223 -16.84 -22.76 9.85
C ASP A 223 -18.27 -22.20 10.12
N ALA A 224 -18.71 -21.26 9.28
CA ALA A 224 -20.09 -20.78 9.25
C ALA A 224 -21.05 -21.76 8.56
N CYS A 225 -20.57 -22.72 7.76
CA CYS A 225 -21.39 -23.78 7.15
C CYS A 225 -21.92 -24.73 8.23
N GLY A 226 -23.17 -24.51 8.65
CA GLY A 226 -23.83 -25.32 9.66
C GLY A 226 -24.43 -24.51 10.82
N GLN A 227 -24.21 -23.19 10.84
CA GLN A 227 -24.79 -22.30 11.85
C GLN A 227 -26.14 -21.67 11.42
N GLY A 228 -26.90 -22.38 10.58
CA GLY A 228 -28.24 -21.96 10.14
C GLY A 228 -28.26 -20.61 9.40
N GLU A 229 -29.27 -19.79 9.70
CA GLU A 229 -29.46 -18.47 9.10
C GLU A 229 -28.36 -17.48 9.48
N PHE A 230 -27.89 -17.52 10.72
CA PHE A 230 -26.78 -16.68 11.19
C PHE A 230 -25.50 -16.95 10.38
N GLY A 231 -25.13 -18.22 10.23
CA GLY A 231 -23.99 -18.60 9.40
C GLY A 231 -24.13 -18.17 7.94
N ARG A 232 -25.34 -18.26 7.37
CA ARG A 232 -25.62 -17.77 6.01
C ARG A 232 -25.37 -16.26 5.89
N GLN A 233 -25.93 -15.47 6.82
CA GLN A 233 -25.77 -14.02 6.81
C GLN A 233 -24.31 -13.59 6.88
N ILE A 234 -23.51 -14.21 7.75
CA ILE A 234 -22.07 -13.89 7.86
C ILE A 234 -21.32 -14.25 6.57
N ARG A 235 -21.58 -15.42 5.98
CA ARG A 235 -20.95 -15.79 4.70
C ARG A 235 -21.30 -14.82 3.59
N ASP A 236 -22.57 -14.44 3.47
CA ASP A 236 -23.03 -13.51 2.43
C ASP A 236 -22.37 -12.14 2.61
N MET A 237 -22.22 -11.66 3.85
CA MET A 237 -21.50 -10.41 4.11
C MET A 237 -20.01 -10.51 3.77
N LEU A 238 -19.33 -11.60 4.14
CA LEU A 238 -17.93 -11.81 3.79
C LEU A 238 -17.74 -11.89 2.26
N GLU A 239 -18.61 -12.60 1.56
CA GLU A 239 -18.55 -12.79 0.10
C GLU A 239 -18.85 -11.50 -0.68
N THR A 240 -19.83 -10.71 -0.22
CA THR A 240 -20.28 -9.53 -0.97
C THR A 240 -19.48 -8.27 -0.66
N ARG A 241 -18.85 -8.18 0.52
CA ARG A 241 -18.18 -6.95 0.97
C ARG A 241 -16.68 -7.09 1.09
N ILE A 242 -16.21 -8.18 1.71
CA ILE A 242 -14.79 -8.36 2.03
C ILE A 242 -14.02 -8.97 0.87
N VAL A 243 -14.49 -10.10 0.32
CA VAL A 243 -13.81 -10.83 -0.76
C VAL A 243 -13.52 -9.95 -1.99
N PRO A 244 -14.46 -9.09 -2.47
CA PRO A 244 -14.21 -8.26 -3.64
C PRO A 244 -13.14 -7.19 -3.38
N GLN A 245 -13.12 -6.60 -2.17
CA GLN A 245 -12.09 -5.63 -1.79
C GLN A 245 -10.71 -6.27 -1.76
N LEU A 246 -10.55 -7.43 -1.11
CA LEU A 246 -9.27 -8.13 -1.05
C LEU A 246 -8.79 -8.60 -2.43
N THR A 247 -9.71 -9.05 -3.28
CA THR A 247 -9.40 -9.47 -4.64
C THR A 247 -8.92 -8.28 -5.48
N ARG A 248 -9.62 -7.14 -5.40
CA ARG A 248 -9.22 -5.89 -6.07
C ARG A 248 -7.85 -5.42 -5.57
N THR A 249 -7.61 -5.44 -4.26
CA THR A 249 -6.32 -5.08 -3.66
C THR A 249 -5.19 -5.95 -4.18
N ARG A 250 -5.41 -7.27 -4.27
CA ARG A 250 -4.43 -8.21 -4.84
C ARG A 250 -4.17 -7.91 -6.31
N GLU A 251 -5.20 -7.78 -7.13
CA GLU A 251 -5.08 -7.55 -8.58
C GLU A 251 -4.39 -6.23 -8.91
N MET A 252 -4.79 -5.15 -8.23
CA MET A 252 -4.16 -3.85 -8.38
C MET A 252 -2.72 -3.86 -7.83
N GLY A 253 -2.49 -4.57 -6.72
CA GLY A 253 -1.15 -4.80 -6.18
C GLY A 253 -0.24 -5.47 -7.21
N LEU A 254 -0.69 -6.55 -7.86
CA LEU A 254 0.07 -7.24 -8.91
C LEU A 254 0.39 -6.33 -10.10
N PHE A 255 -0.58 -5.52 -10.52
CA PHE A 255 -0.38 -4.52 -11.57
C PHE A 255 0.67 -3.48 -11.20
N LEU A 256 0.56 -2.92 -9.99
CA LEU A 256 1.52 -1.93 -9.46
C LEU A 256 2.90 -2.53 -9.28
N HIS A 257 3.01 -3.75 -8.77
CA HIS A 257 4.27 -4.46 -8.59
C HIS A 257 4.98 -4.63 -9.94
N ASN A 258 4.26 -5.03 -10.99
CA ASN A 258 4.84 -5.13 -12.34
C ASN A 258 5.33 -3.77 -12.87
N ASP A 259 4.59 -2.69 -12.60
CA ASP A 259 5.01 -1.35 -13.02
C ASP A 259 6.25 -0.86 -12.26
N VAL A 260 6.33 -1.11 -10.95
CA VAL A 260 7.44 -0.67 -10.09
C VAL A 260 8.71 -1.49 -10.33
N VAL A 261 8.57 -2.80 -10.52
CA VAL A 261 9.71 -3.74 -10.61
C VAL A 261 10.17 -3.93 -12.05
N CYS A 262 9.24 -4.14 -13.00
CA CYS A 262 9.58 -4.56 -14.36
C CYS A 262 9.61 -3.40 -15.36
N ASN A 263 8.72 -2.41 -15.22
CA ASN A 263 8.53 -1.36 -16.24
C ASN A 263 9.34 -0.08 -15.97
N PHE A 264 10.04 0.03 -14.85
CA PHE A 264 10.90 1.18 -14.58
C PHE A 264 12.13 1.18 -15.50
N PRO A 265 12.41 2.29 -16.21
CA PRO A 265 13.59 2.38 -17.05
C PRO A 265 14.86 2.27 -16.20
N LEU A 266 15.77 1.39 -16.60
CA LEU A 266 17.10 1.32 -16.01
C LEU A 266 17.78 2.68 -16.09
N LEU A 267 18.46 3.05 -15.00
CA LEU A 267 19.26 4.27 -14.96
C LEU A 267 20.27 4.24 -16.11
N PRO A 268 20.43 5.34 -16.86
CA PRO A 268 21.49 5.43 -17.84
C PRO A 268 22.83 5.26 -17.12
N ASP A 269 23.62 4.33 -17.63
CA ASP A 269 24.94 3.97 -17.13
C ASP A 269 25.82 5.24 -17.04
N GLN A 270 26.09 5.72 -15.83
CA GLN A 270 26.86 6.96 -15.63
C GLN A 270 28.38 6.73 -15.75
N ASP A 271 28.82 5.48 -15.88
CA ASP A 271 30.25 5.09 -15.87
C ASP A 271 30.86 4.77 -17.24
N ASN A 272 30.11 4.80 -18.33
CA ASN A 272 30.67 4.48 -19.64
C ASN A 272 31.35 5.70 -20.30
N ARG A 273 32.56 6.03 -19.85
CA ARG A 273 33.59 6.61 -20.74
C ARG A 273 34.72 5.61 -20.93
N PRO A 274 35.19 5.39 -22.17
CA PRO A 274 36.48 4.75 -22.38
C PRO A 274 37.55 5.65 -21.77
N THR A 275 38.30 5.13 -20.80
CA THR A 275 39.60 5.65 -20.41
C THR A 275 40.50 5.58 -21.65
N ARG A 276 40.58 6.69 -22.38
CA ARG A 276 41.65 6.94 -23.35
C ARG A 276 42.43 8.13 -22.84
N PHE A 277 43.55 7.81 -22.20
CA PHE A 277 44.74 8.66 -22.19
C PHE A 277 45.28 8.77 -23.63
#